data_AF-A0A5N5JV18-F1
#
_entry.id   AF-A0A5N5JV18-F1
#
_cell.length_a   1.000
_cell.length_b   1.000
_cell.length_c   1.000
_cell.angle_alpha   90.00
_cell.angle_beta   90.00
_cell.angle_gamma   90.00
#
_symmetry.space_group_name_H-M   'P 1'
#
loop_
_entity.id
_entity.type
_entity.pdbx_description
1 polymer ?
#
loop_
_entity_poly.entity_id
_entity_poly.type
_entity_poly.pdbx_seq_one_letter_code
_entity_poly.pdbx_strand_id
1 'polypeptide(L)'
;MDRDQDNDATNLRDREERLIAEMLANFRNLVMLATESVGNNASAAQAAYNAAAMEIETNGMIKCAEDLLQLTRTIRELLIIGPIRKPGEGEQEAEATIGKEVQEVVGVLNQMREKSRQELINRGTGQERLGQGSYVFSGSEAKADAASGAQGAAR
;
A
#
# COMPACT_ATOMS: atom_id res chain seq x y z
N MET A 1 14.14 13.79 17.27
CA MET A 1 13.76 12.40 16.92
C MET A 1 14.03 12.19 15.41
N ASP A 2 15.12 12.78 14.89
CA ASP A 2 15.25 13.06 13.44
C ASP A 2 16.38 12.27 12.75
N ARG A 3 17.22 11.57 13.52
CA ARG A 3 18.35 10.80 12.96
C ARG A 3 17.94 9.57 12.16
N ASP A 4 16.84 8.92 12.52
CA ASP A 4 16.43 7.66 11.87
C ASP A 4 15.76 7.91 10.51
N GLN A 5 15.04 9.03 10.34
CA GLN A 5 14.46 9.44 9.05
C GLN A 5 15.53 9.84 8.02
N ASP A 6 16.57 10.56 8.45
CA ASP A 6 17.70 10.89 7.58
C ASP A 6 18.44 9.63 7.13
N ASN A 7 18.61 8.64 8.04
CA ASN A 7 19.22 7.36 7.68
C ASN A 7 18.38 6.59 6.65
N ASP A 8 17.06 6.53 6.79
CA ASP A 8 16.19 5.84 5.85
C ASP A 8 16.15 6.52 4.48
N ALA A 9 16.04 7.85 4.41
CA ALA A 9 16.11 8.58 3.15
C ALA A 9 17.48 8.42 2.45
N THR A 10 18.57 8.39 3.23
CA THR A 10 19.92 8.10 2.72
C THR A 10 20.01 6.67 2.20
N ASN A 11 19.41 5.69 2.89
CA ASN A 11 19.33 4.30 2.44
C ASN A 11 18.57 4.14 1.11
N LEU A 12 17.47 4.88 0.90
CA LEU A 12 16.73 4.84 -0.36
C LEU A 12 17.54 5.42 -1.53
N ARG A 13 18.20 6.55 -1.29
CA ARG A 13 19.04 7.20 -2.28
C ARG A 13 20.27 6.35 -2.63
N ASP A 14 20.93 5.78 -1.62
CA ASP A 14 22.06 4.87 -1.82
C ASP A 14 21.62 3.62 -2.62
N ARG A 15 20.41 3.12 -2.36
CA ARG A 15 19.82 2.01 -3.12
C ARG A 15 19.53 2.40 -4.57
N GLU A 16 19.00 3.59 -4.82
CA GLU A 16 18.80 4.12 -6.18
C GLU A 16 20.13 4.22 -6.93
N GLU A 17 21.13 4.88 -6.33
CA GLU A 17 22.45 5.10 -6.94
C GLU A 17 23.13 3.75 -7.25
N ARG A 18 22.99 2.76 -6.35
CA ARG A 18 23.47 1.39 -6.58
C ARG A 18 22.78 0.71 -7.75
N LEU A 19 21.44 0.76 -7.83
CA LEU A 19 20.68 0.13 -8.90
C LEU A 19 20.98 0.75 -10.27
N ILE A 20 21.15 2.08 -10.33
CA ILE A 20 21.54 2.78 -11.55
C ILE A 20 22.96 2.38 -11.97
N ALA A 21 23.90 2.34 -11.03
CA ALA A 21 25.27 1.91 -11.30
C ALA A 21 25.32 0.46 -11.82
N GLU A 22 24.54 -0.44 -11.22
CA GLU A 22 24.43 -1.84 -11.64
C GLU A 22 23.81 -1.98 -13.04
N MET A 23 22.74 -1.22 -13.33
CA MET A 23 22.13 -1.20 -14.66
C MET A 23 23.12 -0.71 -15.74
N LEU A 24 23.87 0.36 -15.46
CA LEU A 24 24.87 0.89 -16.38
C LEU A 24 26.06 -0.07 -16.56
N ALA A 25 26.47 -0.77 -15.49
CA ALA A 25 27.51 -1.79 -15.56
C ALA A 25 27.09 -2.96 -16.45
N ASN A 26 25.88 -3.48 -16.27
CA ASN A 26 25.35 -4.58 -17.07
C ASN A 26 25.20 -4.16 -18.55
N PHE A 27 24.72 -2.94 -18.82
CA PHE A 27 24.65 -2.41 -20.18
C PHE A 27 26.04 -2.30 -20.83
N ARG A 28 27.03 -1.78 -20.10
CA ARG A 28 28.41 -1.71 -20.56
C ARG A 28 28.96 -3.10 -20.88
N ASN A 29 28.75 -4.07 -20.01
CA ASN A 29 29.20 -5.45 -20.21
C ASN A 29 28.55 -6.07 -21.45
N LEU A 30 27.25 -5.87 -21.63
CA LEU A 30 26.54 -6.33 -22.82
C LEU A 30 27.13 -5.74 -24.11
N VAL A 31 27.44 -4.45 -24.14
CA VAL A 31 28.10 -3.81 -25.29
C VAL A 31 29.50 -4.39 -25.52
N MET A 32 30.25 -4.67 -24.46
CA MET A 32 31.58 -5.30 -24.57
C MET A 32 31.49 -6.70 -25.15
N LEU A 33 30.50 -7.51 -24.73
CA LEU A 33 30.25 -8.83 -25.30
C LEU A 33 29.82 -8.75 -26.77
N ALA A 34 28.98 -7.76 -27.12
CA ALA A 34 28.49 -7.56 -28.47
C ALA A 34 29.57 -7.09 -29.46
N THR A 35 30.54 -6.33 -28.95
CA THR A 35 31.63 -5.77 -29.75
C THR A 35 32.91 -6.60 -29.69
N GLU A 36 32.87 -7.74 -28.98
CA GLU A 36 34.00 -8.65 -28.88
C GLU A 36 34.43 -9.14 -30.27
N SER A 37 35.72 -8.95 -30.58
CA SER A 37 36.29 -9.35 -31.87
C SER A 37 36.24 -10.87 -31.99
N VAL A 38 35.42 -11.37 -32.92
CA VAL A 38 35.42 -12.78 -33.31
C VAL A 38 36.68 -13.04 -34.12
N GLY A 39 37.75 -13.48 -33.46
CA GLY A 39 38.99 -13.88 -34.11
C GLY A 39 38.77 -15.05 -35.08
N ASN A 40 39.66 -15.22 -36.06
CA ASN A 40 39.58 -16.26 -37.09
C ASN A 40 39.62 -17.72 -36.55
N ASN A 41 39.87 -17.88 -35.24
CA ASN A 41 39.90 -19.15 -34.51
C ASN A 41 38.74 -19.30 -33.51
N ALA A 42 37.69 -18.49 -33.62
CA ALA A 42 36.55 -18.54 -32.71
C ALA A 42 35.86 -19.92 -32.77
N SER A 43 35.89 -20.64 -31.66
CA SER A 43 35.22 -21.93 -31.51
C SER A 43 33.71 -21.74 -31.32
N ALA A 44 32.90 -22.69 -31.78
CA ALA A 44 31.46 -22.71 -31.51
C ALA A 44 31.13 -22.62 -30.01
N ALA A 45 32.02 -23.15 -29.15
CA ALA A 45 31.89 -23.05 -27.69
C ALA A 45 32.05 -21.60 -27.18
N GLN A 46 32.92 -20.80 -27.80
CA GLN A 46 33.13 -19.39 -27.44
C GLN A 46 31.93 -18.54 -27.86
N ALA A 47 31.36 -18.81 -29.03
CA ALA A 47 30.13 -18.15 -29.48
C ALA A 47 28.95 -18.46 -28.55
N ALA A 48 28.80 -19.73 -28.14
CA ALA A 48 27.77 -20.13 -27.18
C ALA A 48 27.95 -19.49 -25.80
N TYR A 49 29.20 -19.37 -25.33
CA TYR A 49 29.50 -18.68 -24.08
C TYR A 49 29.13 -17.19 -24.14
N ASN A 50 29.51 -16.49 -25.22
CA ASN A 50 29.18 -15.08 -25.40
C ASN A 50 27.65 -14.88 -25.46
N ALA A 51 26.93 -15.73 -26.20
CA ALA A 51 25.45 -15.70 -26.23
C ALA A 51 24.83 -15.89 -24.83
N ALA A 52 25.28 -16.88 -24.06
CA ALA A 52 24.78 -17.10 -22.70
C ALA A 52 25.12 -15.93 -21.76
N ALA A 53 26.30 -15.34 -21.90
CA ALA A 53 26.71 -14.22 -21.09
C ALA A 53 25.92 -12.93 -21.45
N MET A 54 25.56 -12.72 -22.72
CA MET A 54 24.64 -11.66 -23.13
C MET A 54 23.25 -11.81 -22.51
N GLU A 55 22.72 -13.04 -22.47
CA GLU A 55 21.43 -13.32 -21.83
C GLU A 55 21.47 -13.03 -20.33
N ILE A 56 22.56 -13.40 -19.64
CA ILE A 56 22.74 -13.10 -18.21
C ILE A 56 22.76 -11.60 -17.96
N GLU A 57 23.52 -10.83 -18.75
CA GLU A 57 23.60 -9.38 -18.60
C GLU A 57 22.25 -8.70 -18.91
N THR A 58 21.51 -9.18 -19.90
CA THR A 58 20.16 -8.69 -20.22
C THR A 58 19.18 -8.95 -19.07
N ASN A 59 19.21 -10.16 -18.51
CA ASN A 59 18.38 -10.50 -17.35
C ASN A 59 18.79 -9.69 -16.10
N GLY A 60 20.07 -9.39 -15.94
CA GLY A 60 20.58 -8.48 -14.90
C GLY A 60 19.98 -7.08 -15.03
N MET A 61 19.92 -6.53 -16.25
CA MET A 61 19.27 -5.25 -16.51
C MET A 61 17.76 -5.27 -16.20
N ILE A 62 17.05 -6.34 -16.56
CA ILE A 62 15.62 -6.50 -16.27
C ILE A 62 15.39 -6.48 -14.76
N LYS A 63 16.17 -7.25 -13.99
CA LYS A 63 16.10 -7.25 -12.53
C LYS A 63 16.36 -5.87 -11.93
N CYS A 64 17.37 -5.14 -12.43
CA CYS A 64 17.63 -3.77 -11.98
C CYS A 64 16.41 -2.86 -12.23
N ALA A 65 15.73 -3.01 -13.37
CA ALA A 65 14.52 -2.25 -13.68
C ALA A 65 13.34 -2.63 -12.76
N GLU A 66 13.16 -3.93 -12.48
CA GLU A 66 12.17 -4.42 -11.52
C GLU A 66 12.42 -3.86 -10.12
N ASP A 67 13.68 -3.85 -9.67
CA ASP A 67 14.07 -3.31 -8.36
C ASP A 67 13.88 -1.80 -8.28
N LEU A 68 14.10 -1.05 -9.37
CA LEU A 68 13.77 0.37 -9.45
C LEU A 68 12.25 0.58 -9.34
N LEU A 69 11.44 -0.22 -10.02
CA LEU A 69 9.98 -0.14 -9.90
C LEU A 69 9.51 -0.47 -8.48
N GLN A 70 10.12 -1.47 -7.82
CA GLN A 70 9.87 -1.74 -6.40
C GLN A 70 10.25 -0.54 -5.53
N LEU A 71 11.39 0.12 -5.77
CA LEU A 71 11.78 1.33 -5.05
C LEU A 71 10.78 2.48 -5.26
N THR A 72 10.28 2.67 -6.48
CA THR A 72 9.24 3.70 -6.71
C THR A 72 7.93 3.37 -5.98
N ARG A 73 7.60 2.09 -5.84
CA ARG A 73 6.44 1.65 -5.06
C ARG A 73 6.66 1.94 -3.58
N THR A 74 7.82 1.63 -3.01
CA THR A 74 8.10 1.95 -1.60
C THR A 74 8.08 3.45 -1.36
N ILE A 75 8.65 4.27 -2.25
CA ILE A 75 8.57 5.74 -2.18
C ILE A 75 7.10 6.20 -2.19
N ARG A 76 6.27 5.63 -3.05
CA ARG A 76 4.84 5.97 -3.10
C ARG A 76 4.11 5.54 -1.83
N GLU A 77 4.43 4.37 -1.28
CA GLU A 77 3.90 3.90 0.00
C GLU A 77 4.31 4.85 1.14
N LEU A 78 5.56 5.33 1.17
CA LEU A 78 6.01 6.39 2.11
C LEU A 78 5.19 7.67 1.98
N LEU A 79 4.86 8.08 0.76
CA LEU A 79 4.07 9.29 0.52
C LEU A 79 2.60 9.15 0.93
N ILE A 80 2.04 7.93 0.91
CA ILE A 80 0.64 7.66 1.27
C ILE A 80 0.46 7.39 2.77
N ILE A 81 1.38 6.64 3.40
CA ILE A 81 1.29 6.20 4.79
C ILE A 81 1.97 7.19 5.75
N GLY A 82 2.92 8.00 5.25
CA GLY A 82 3.79 8.83 6.09
C GLY A 82 5.05 8.08 6.56
N PRO A 83 5.98 8.75 7.26
CA PRO A 83 7.32 8.22 7.55
C PRO A 83 7.28 6.86 8.28
N ILE A 84 8.19 5.95 7.89
CA ILE A 84 8.27 4.57 8.38
C ILE A 84 8.33 4.57 9.91
N ARG A 85 7.23 4.16 10.55
CA ARG A 85 7.26 3.70 11.94
C ARG A 85 7.42 2.18 11.92
N LYS A 86 8.10 1.62 12.93
CA LYS A 86 8.35 0.17 13.01
C LYS A 86 7.03 -0.61 12.90
N PRO A 87 7.01 -1.84 12.34
CA PRO A 87 5.82 -2.67 12.31
C PRO A 87 5.24 -2.81 13.72
N GLY A 88 4.03 -2.28 13.95
CA GLY A 88 3.36 -2.24 15.25
C GLY A 88 3.51 -0.95 16.08
N GLU A 89 4.30 0.02 15.65
CA GLU A 89 4.46 1.30 16.35
C GLU A 89 3.67 2.41 15.64
N GLY A 90 2.59 2.90 16.25
CA GLY A 90 1.79 4.01 15.74
C GLY A 90 0.70 3.65 14.72
N GLU A 91 0.52 2.37 14.37
CA GLU A 91 -0.59 1.92 13.51
C GLU A 91 -1.95 2.13 14.22
N GLN A 92 -2.03 1.82 15.52
CA GLN A 92 -3.20 2.14 16.34
C GLN A 92 -3.44 3.65 16.49
N GLU A 93 -2.38 4.46 16.55
CA GLU A 93 -2.53 5.93 16.66
C GLU A 93 -2.96 6.56 15.34
N ALA A 94 -2.43 6.07 14.22
CA ALA A 94 -2.86 6.47 12.87
C ALA A 94 -4.31 6.05 12.62
N GLU A 95 -4.67 4.80 12.93
CA GLU A 95 -6.04 4.29 12.79
C GLU A 95 -7.02 5.01 13.73
N ALA A 96 -6.60 5.35 14.96
CA ALA A 96 -7.39 6.18 15.86
C ALA A 96 -7.57 7.62 15.37
N THR A 97 -6.55 8.19 14.72
CA THR A 97 -6.62 9.55 14.16
C THR A 97 -7.53 9.57 12.93
N ILE A 98 -7.34 8.63 12.01
CA ILE A 98 -8.21 8.44 10.83
C ILE A 98 -9.66 8.18 11.29
N GLY A 99 -9.87 7.34 12.30
CA GLY A 99 -11.20 7.08 12.86
C GLY A 99 -11.88 8.34 13.41
N LYS A 100 -11.12 9.20 14.12
CA LYS A 100 -11.64 10.48 14.63
C LYS A 100 -12.01 11.45 13.51
N GLU A 101 -11.14 11.60 12.51
CA GLU A 101 -11.39 12.48 11.36
C GLU A 101 -12.61 12.02 10.55
N VAL A 102 -12.74 10.70 10.32
CA VAL A 102 -13.91 10.11 9.65
C VAL A 102 -15.17 10.35 10.47
N GLN A 103 -15.11 10.20 11.79
CA GLN A 103 -16.26 10.44 12.67
C GLN A 103 -16.70 11.91 12.67
N GLU A 104 -15.76 12.85 12.60
CA GLU A 104 -16.04 14.29 12.47
C GLU A 104 -16.74 14.59 11.13
N VAL A 105 -16.20 14.07 10.02
CA VAL A 105 -16.78 14.25 8.68
C VAL A 105 -18.19 13.66 8.62
N VAL A 106 -18.39 12.45 9.15
CA VAL A 106 -19.73 11.81 9.22
C VAL A 106 -20.67 12.63 10.09
N GLY A 107 -20.19 13.21 11.19
CA GLY A 107 -20.96 14.12 12.03
C GLY A 107 -21.46 15.35 11.27
N VAL A 108 -20.58 16.01 10.53
CA VAL A 108 -20.93 17.16 9.68
C VAL A 108 -21.93 16.76 8.58
N LEU A 109 -21.71 15.62 7.92
CA LEU A 109 -22.60 15.10 6.87
C LEU A 109 -24.01 14.80 7.40
N ASN A 110 -24.09 14.21 8.59
CA ASN A 110 -25.36 13.94 9.26
C ASN A 110 -26.08 15.24 9.67
N GLN A 111 -25.35 16.25 10.16
CA GLN A 111 -25.92 17.57 10.44
C GLN A 111 -26.45 18.25 9.17
N MET A 112 -25.74 18.14 8.04
CA MET A 112 -26.20 18.67 6.75
C MET A 112 -27.44 17.93 6.24
N ARG A 113 -27.47 16.59 6.37
CA ARG A 113 -28.66 15.78 6.06
C ARG A 113 -29.86 16.17 6.93
N GLU A 114 -29.63 16.39 8.21
CA GLU A 114 -30.68 16.77 9.16
C GLU A 114 -31.24 18.17 8.88
N LYS A 115 -30.37 19.15 8.57
CA LYS A 115 -30.79 20.48 8.12
C LYS A 115 -31.58 20.42 6.82
N SER A 116 -31.11 19.66 5.83
CA SER A 116 -31.81 19.47 4.56
C SER A 116 -33.17 18.77 4.76
N ARG A 117 -33.26 17.79 5.65
CA ARG A 117 -34.50 17.13 6.05
C ARG A 117 -35.46 18.10 6.73
N GLN A 118 -34.97 18.94 7.65
CA GLN A 118 -35.78 19.96 8.31
C GLN A 118 -36.27 21.03 7.35
N GLU A 119 -35.45 21.43 6.38
CA GLU A 119 -35.88 22.35 5.31
C GLU A 119 -36.95 21.72 4.42
N LEU A 120 -36.84 20.44 4.06
CA LEU A 120 -37.86 19.71 3.32
C LEU A 120 -39.14 19.52 4.12
N ILE A 121 -39.04 19.29 5.43
CA ILE A 121 -40.21 19.22 6.33
C ILE A 121 -40.85 20.60 6.45
N ASN A 122 -40.08 21.66 6.67
CA ASN A 122 -40.60 23.03 6.78
C ASN A 122 -41.20 23.54 5.46
N ARG A 123 -40.67 23.10 4.32
CA ARG A 123 -41.27 23.33 3.00
C ARG A 123 -42.46 22.41 2.72
N GLY A 124 -42.47 21.22 3.31
CA GLY A 124 -43.51 20.19 3.18
C GLY A 124 -44.66 20.30 4.19
N THR A 125 -44.57 21.18 5.19
CA THR A 125 -45.68 21.44 6.14
C THR A 125 -46.81 22.29 5.55
N GLY A 126 -46.83 22.47 4.23
CA GLY A 126 -48.06 22.72 3.48
C GLY A 126 -48.66 21.41 2.98
N GLN A 127 -49.59 20.84 3.77
CA GLN A 127 -50.52 19.75 3.42
C GLN A 127 -49.90 18.40 2.98
N GLU A 128 -49.82 17.44 3.92
CA GLU A 128 -50.67 16.22 3.95
C GLU A 128 -50.12 15.19 4.96
N ARG A 129 -51.06 14.50 5.63
CA ARG A 129 -50.79 13.36 6.52
C ARG A 129 -50.15 12.23 5.70
N LEU A 130 -48.93 11.82 6.05
CA LEU A 130 -48.36 10.56 5.55
C LEU A 130 -47.97 9.66 6.72
N GLY A 131 -48.46 8.43 6.62
CA GLY A 131 -48.51 7.44 7.69
C GLY A 131 -47.16 6.89 8.12
N GLN A 132 -47.17 6.27 9.29
CA GLN A 132 -46.06 5.53 9.88
C GLN A 132 -45.52 4.48 8.91
N GLY A 133 -44.33 4.73 8.36
CA GLY A 133 -43.51 3.69 7.74
C GLY A 133 -42.56 3.12 8.79
N SER A 134 -42.84 1.92 9.30
CA SER A 134 -41.89 1.14 10.10
C SER A 134 -40.86 0.49 9.18
N TYR A 135 -39.57 0.72 9.42
CA TYR A 135 -38.52 -0.07 8.78
C TYR A 135 -38.21 -1.28 9.64
N VAL A 136 -38.52 -2.47 9.12
CA VAL A 136 -38.08 -3.75 9.69
C VAL A 136 -36.64 -3.99 9.22
N PHE A 137 -35.70 -4.00 10.16
CA PHE A 137 -34.33 -4.43 9.93
C PHE A 137 -34.32 -5.96 9.75
N SER A 138 -34.10 -6.40 8.52
CA SER A 138 -33.90 -7.82 8.18
C SER A 138 -32.41 -8.10 8.06
N GLY A 139 -31.92 -9.03 8.89
CA GLY A 139 -30.71 -9.79 8.62
C GLY A 139 -29.52 -9.53 9.55
N SER A 140 -29.37 -10.36 10.60
CA SER A 140 -28.37 -11.44 10.63
C SER A 140 -28.37 -12.10 12.00
N GLU A 141 -28.72 -13.39 12.02
CA GLU A 141 -28.54 -14.24 13.19
C GLU A 141 -27.03 -14.42 13.46
N ALA A 142 -26.60 -14.11 14.67
CA ALA A 142 -25.38 -14.65 15.24
C ALA A 142 -25.77 -15.41 16.52
N LYS A 143 -25.73 -16.75 16.41
CA LYS A 143 -25.73 -17.69 17.55
C LYS A 143 -24.68 -17.25 18.57
N ALA A 144 -25.08 -17.12 19.83
CA ALA A 144 -24.18 -17.14 20.96
C ALA A 144 -24.66 -18.20 21.95
N ASP A 145 -23.96 -19.33 21.94
CA ASP A 145 -23.82 -20.21 23.09
C ASP A 145 -23.29 -19.38 24.27
N ALA A 146 -23.92 -19.51 25.45
CA ALA A 146 -23.35 -19.07 26.70
C ALA A 146 -23.72 -20.05 27.81
N ALA A 147 -22.87 -21.06 27.97
CA ALA A 147 -22.68 -21.73 29.25
C ALA A 147 -21.94 -20.76 30.18
N SER A 148 -22.51 -20.48 31.35
CA SER A 148 -21.73 -20.11 32.54
C SER A 148 -22.49 -20.57 33.78
N GLY A 149 -22.02 -21.67 34.37
CA GLY A 149 -22.29 -21.97 35.76
C GLY A 149 -21.37 -21.13 36.66
N ALA A 150 -21.88 -20.73 37.82
CA ALA A 150 -21.14 -20.73 39.08
C ALA A 150 -22.05 -20.30 40.24
N GLN A 151 -22.16 -21.21 41.22
CA GLN A 151 -22.23 -20.94 42.67
C GLN A 151 -23.54 -20.30 43.18
N GLY A 152 -24.18 -20.74 44.26
CA GLY A 152 -23.79 -21.63 45.35
C GLY A 152 -24.49 -21.13 46.62
N ALA A 153 -25.19 -22.04 47.31
CA ALA A 153 -25.64 -21.97 48.71
C ALA A 153 -26.73 -20.96 49.12
N ALA A 154 -27.91 -21.48 49.48
CA ALA A 154 -28.51 -21.27 50.81
C ALA A 154 -29.77 -22.14 51.03
N ARG A 155 -29.62 -23.09 51.96
CA ARG A 155 -30.61 -23.72 52.86
C ARG A 155 -31.69 -24.64 52.30
#